data_AF-A0A7X6PG29-F1
#
_entry.id   AF-A0A7X6PG29-F1
#
_cell.length_a   1.000
_cell.length_b   1.000
_cell.length_c   1.000
_cell.angle_alpha   90.00
_cell.angle_beta   90.00
_cell.angle_gamma   90.00
#
_symmetry.space_group_name_H-M   'P 1'
#
loop_
_entity.id
_entity.type
_entity.pdbx_description
1 polymer ?
#
loop_
_entity_poly.entity_id
_entity_poly.type
_entity_poly.pdbx_seq_one_letter_code
_entity_poly.pdbx_strand_id
1 'polypeptide(L)' 'DKARARSVYEGVDALTAGDIAEVIYYCTTLPAHVCINDLTITPTQQAAVSHVARRQE' A
#
# COMPACT_ATOMS: atom_id res chain seq x y z
N ASP A 1 -9.65 10.46 15.73
CA ASP A 1 -8.44 10.95 16.41
C ASP A 1 -7.32 9.92 16.27
N LYS A 2 -6.06 10.35 16.30
CA LYS A 2 -4.84 9.60 15.93
C LYS A 2 -4.76 8.19 16.55
N ALA A 3 -5.25 8.02 17.77
CA ALA A 3 -5.30 6.73 18.45
C ALA A 3 -6.16 5.69 17.71
N ARG A 4 -7.35 6.08 17.24
CA ARG A 4 -8.25 5.21 16.48
C ARG A 4 -7.72 4.88 15.09
N ALA A 5 -6.93 5.77 14.49
CA ALA A 5 -6.25 5.48 13.22
C ALA A 5 -5.13 4.46 13.42
N ARG A 6 -4.38 4.55 14.53
CA ARG A 6 -3.31 3.61 14.86
C ARG A 6 -3.85 2.20 15.10
N SER A 7 -4.97 2.06 15.81
CA SER A 7 -5.58 0.75 16.08
C SER A 7 -6.03 -0.01 14.83
N VAL A 8 -6.30 0.68 13.71
CA VAL A 8 -6.68 0.03 12.45
C VAL A 8 -5.51 -0.73 11.82
N TYR A 9 -4.28 -0.34 12.11
CA TYR A 9 -3.06 -0.94 11.55
C TYR A 9 -2.36 -1.91 12.52
N GLU A 10 -2.90 -2.14 13.71
CA GLU A 10 -2.37 -3.14 14.63
C GLU A 10 -2.36 -4.53 13.98
N GLY A 11 -1.22 -5.22 14.07
CA GLY A 11 -0.98 -6.51 13.43
C GLY A 11 -0.81 -6.49 11.91
N VAL A 12 -0.70 -5.30 11.28
CA VAL A 12 -0.57 -5.12 9.83
C VAL A 12 0.68 -4.31 9.49
N ASP A 13 1.56 -4.87 8.65
CA ASP A 13 2.61 -4.14 7.95
C ASP A 13 1.97 -3.33 6.82
N ALA A 14 1.46 -2.15 7.16
CA ALA A 14 0.80 -1.26 6.22
C ALA A 14 1.81 -0.64 5.25
N LEU A 15 1.34 -0.25 4.06
CA LEU A 15 2.13 0.56 3.15
C LEU A 15 2.51 1.88 3.82
N THR A 16 3.77 2.25 3.66
CA THR A 16 4.35 3.48 4.15
C THR A 16 4.33 4.55 3.06
N ALA A 17 4.59 5.80 3.45
CA ALA A 17 4.77 6.88 2.47
C ALA A 17 5.95 6.61 1.52
N GLY A 18 6.98 5.89 1.97
CA GLY A 18 8.13 5.51 1.16
C GLY A 18 7.75 4.56 0.03
N ASP A 19 6.97 3.53 0.35
CA ASP A 19 6.50 2.54 -0.65
C ASP A 19 5.71 3.21 -1.78
N ILE A 20 4.85 4.17 -1.44
CA ILE A 20 4.08 4.93 -2.44
C ILE A 20 4.98 5.84 -3.27
N ALA A 21 5.95 6.50 -2.66
CA ALA A 21 6.90 7.37 -3.36
C ALA A 21 7.74 6.58 -4.38
N GLU A 22 8.21 5.39 -4.03
CA GLU A 22 8.96 4.52 -4.93
C GLU A 22 8.13 4.05 -6.12
N VAL A 23 6.85 3.68 -5.89
CA VAL A 23 5.94 3.28 -6.98
C VAL A 23 5.65 4.44 -7.91
N ILE A 24 5.43 5.65 -7.38
CA ILE A 24 5.26 6.86 -8.20
C ILE A 24 6.52 7.10 -9.04
N TYR A 25 7.70 7.05 -8.41
CA TYR A 25 8.97 7.22 -9.12
C TYR A 25 9.10 6.20 -10.25
N TYR A 26 8.85 4.92 -9.99
CA TYR A 26 8.83 3.88 -11.00
C TYR A 26 7.93 4.25 -12.18
N CYS A 27 6.65 4.59 -11.93
CA CYS A 27 5.71 4.99 -12.97
C CYS A 27 6.22 6.16 -13.83
N THR A 28 6.96 7.10 -13.24
CA THR A 28 7.51 8.27 -13.95
C THR A 28 8.83 8.00 -14.70
N THR A 29 9.51 6.89 -14.42
CA THR A 29 10.85 6.59 -14.98
C THR A 29 10.83 5.61 -16.14
N LEU A 30 9.65 5.11 -16.51
CA LEU A 30 9.48 4.17 -17.61
C LEU A 30 9.78 4.80 -18.98
N PRO A 31 10.15 4.00 -20.00
CA PRO A 31 10.32 4.49 -21.36
C PRO A 31 9.07 5.22 -21.88
N ALA A 32 9.26 6.24 -22.74
CA ALA A 32 8.18 7.13 -23.19
C ALA A 32 6.98 6.44 -23.90
N HIS A 33 7.12 5.19 -24.34
CA HIS A 33 6.05 4.42 -24.97
C HIS A 33 5.24 3.57 -23.98
N VAL A 34 5.59 3.59 -22.69
CA VAL A 34 4.93 2.82 -21.64
C VAL A 34 4.03 3.75 -20.83
N CYS A 35 2.76 3.36 -20.70
CA CYS A 35 1.78 4.09 -19.91
C CYS A 35 1.07 3.12 -18.95
N ILE A 36 1.19 3.37 -17.65
CA ILE A 36 0.40 2.69 -16.62
C ILE A 36 -0.87 3.52 -16.43
N ASN A 37 -1.99 3.03 -16.94
CA ASN A 37 -3.27 3.76 -16.88
C ASN A 37 -3.93 3.67 -15.51
N ASP A 38 -3.76 2.55 -14.81
CA ASP A 38 -4.30 2.31 -13.48
C ASP A 38 -3.33 1.42 -12.69
N LEU A 39 -3.23 1.67 -11.39
CA LEU A 39 -2.42 0.91 -10.45
C LEU A 39 -3.14 0.80 -9.11
N THR A 40 -3.42 -0.44 -8.71
CA THR A 40 -3.93 -0.76 -7.38
C THR A 40 -2.82 -1.46 -6.58
N ILE A 41 -2.45 -0.90 -5.44
CA ILE A 41 -1.43 -1.45 -4.53
C ILE A 41 -2.01 -1.63 -3.13
N THR A 42 -1.65 -2.75 -2.51
CA THR A 42 -2.02 -3.12 -1.14
C THR A 42 -0.82 -3.78 -0.47
N PRO A 43 -0.71 -3.77 0.87
CA PRO A 43 0.25 -4.62 1.54
C PRO A 43 -0.08 -6.10 1.28
N THR A 44 0.91 -6.98 1.27
CA THR A 44 0.72 -8.44 1.05
C THR A 44 -0.31 -9.05 1.99
N GLN A 45 -0.45 -8.50 3.20
CA GLN A 45 -1.45 -8.92 4.18
C GLN A 45 -2.90 -8.58 3.80
N GLN A 46 -3.14 -7.78 2.76
CA GLN A 46 -4.45 -7.31 2.35
C GLN A 46 -4.74 -7.73 0.91
N ALA A 47 -5.61 -8.72 0.72
CA ALA A 47 -6.03 -9.16 -0.62
C ALA A 47 -7.17 -8.29 -1.19
N ALA A 48 -7.99 -7.69 -0.33
CA ALA A 48 -9.07 -6.77 -0.67
C ALA A 48 -9.44 -5.92 0.55
N VAL A 49 -10.30 -4.91 0.39
CA VAL A 49 -10.72 -4.00 1.47
C VAL A 49 -11.20 -4.75 2.73
N SER A 50 -11.95 -5.85 2.56
CA SER A 50 -12.47 -6.67 3.66
C SER A 50 -11.63 -7.90 4.00
N HIS A 51 -10.50 -8.12 3.33
CA HIS A 51 -9.67 -9.32 3.49
C HIS A 51 -8.26 -8.93 3.92
N VAL A 52 -8.05 -8.83 5.23
CA VAL A 52 -6.76 -8.47 5.85
C VAL A 52 -6.33 -9.55 6.84
N ALA A 53 -5.20 -10.19 6.59
CA ALA A 53 -4.55 -11.13 7.49
C ALA A 53 -3.74 -10.37 8.55
N ARG A 54 -4.23 -10.33 9.79
CA ARG A 54 -3.56 -9.67 10.91
C ARG A 54 -2.75 -10.69 11.70
N ARG A 55 -1.50 -10.35 12.05
CA ARG A 55 -0.73 -11.15 13.02
C ARG A 55 -1.46 -11.08 14.37
N GLN A 56 -1.74 -12.25 14.96
CA GLN A 56 -2.16 -12.33 16.35
C GLN A 56 -0.89 -12.39 17.20
N GLU A 57 -0.80 -11.51 18.19
CA GLU A 57 0.23 -11.59 19.24
C GLU A 57 -0.09 -12.72 20.22
#